data_AF-A0A7R8VRB6-F1
#
_entry.id   AF-A0A7R8VRB6-F1
#
_cell.length_a   1.000
_cell.length_b   1.000
_cell.length_c   1.000
_cell.angle_alpha   90.00
_cell.angle_beta   90.00
_cell.angle_gamma   90.00
#
_symmetry.space_group_name_H-M   'P 1'
#
loop_
_entity.id
_entity.type
_entity.pdbx_description
1 polymer ?
#
loop_
_entity_poly.entity_id
_entity_poly.type
_entity_poly.pdbx_seq_one_letter_code
_entity_poly.pdbx_strand_id
1 'polypeptide(L)'
;MIQHCVPILPSALFANRQTDCLVLTDGDEVIRNGHGAPVDNRLASLTIGPRGPLLLQDINLIDEIAHFDRERIPERVVHAKGGGMGWFSTR
;
A
#
# COMPACT_ATOMS: atom_id res chain seq x y z
N MET A 1 0.46 -29.72 -32.32
CA MET A 1 1.74 -30.02 -31.65
C MET A 1 2.07 -28.79 -30.79
N ILE A 2 1.83 -28.69 -29.49
CA ILE A 2 1.45 -29.54 -28.34
C ILE A 2 0.72 -28.53 -27.41
N GLN A 3 -0.58 -28.58 -27.12
CA GLN A 3 -1.32 -29.47 -26.19
C GLN A 3 -1.01 -29.26 -24.69
N HIS A 4 -1.93 -28.54 -24.03
CA HIS A 4 -2.38 -28.61 -22.62
C HIS A 4 -1.47 -28.06 -21.50
N CYS A 5 -1.97 -27.03 -20.78
CA CYS A 5 -2.18 -27.11 -19.32
C CYS A 5 -3.06 -25.93 -18.85
N VAL A 6 -4.35 -26.19 -18.66
CA VAL A 6 -5.26 -25.33 -17.89
C VAL A 6 -5.12 -25.73 -16.43
N PRO A 7 -4.81 -24.84 -15.49
CA PRO A 7 -5.12 -25.04 -14.07
C PRO A 7 -6.53 -24.47 -13.83
N ILE A 8 -7.58 -25.28 -13.90
CA ILE A 8 -8.20 -25.99 -12.77
C ILE A 8 -8.24 -25.10 -11.53
N LEU A 9 -9.45 -24.56 -11.29
CA LEU A 9 -9.89 -23.86 -10.09
C LEU A 9 -9.40 -24.54 -8.80
N PRO A 10 -8.90 -23.79 -7.81
CA PRO A 10 -9.14 -24.11 -6.42
C PRO A 10 -10.47 -23.46 -6.02
N SER A 11 -11.48 -24.32 -5.89
CA SER A 11 -12.74 -24.07 -5.20
C SER A 11 -12.51 -23.84 -3.71
N ALA A 12 -13.21 -22.84 -3.16
CA ALA A 12 -13.33 -22.50 -1.74
C ALA A 12 -12.02 -21.99 -1.13
N LEU A 13 -11.92 -20.73 -0.70
CA LEU A 13 -12.79 -20.10 0.28
C LEU A 13 -12.86 -18.60 0.00
N PHE A 14 -14.01 -18.01 0.37
CA PHE A 14 -14.28 -16.58 0.44
C PHE A 14 -13.14 -15.81 1.14
N ALA A 15 -12.13 -15.40 0.38
CA ALA A 15 -11.16 -14.40 0.79
C ALA A 15 -11.72 -13.04 0.38
N ASN A 16 -12.25 -12.29 1.34
CA ASN A 16 -12.60 -10.91 1.13
C ASN A 16 -11.30 -10.16 0.84
N ARG A 17 -10.97 -9.95 -0.44
CA ARG A 17 -9.74 -9.30 -0.96
C ARG A 17 -9.49 -7.89 -0.42
N GLN A 18 -10.37 -7.35 0.40
CA GLN A 18 -10.30 -5.98 0.88
C GLN A 18 -9.33 -5.75 2.05
N THR A 19 -8.75 -6.80 2.65
CA THR A 19 -7.81 -6.65 3.78
C THR A 19 -6.38 -7.14 3.56
N ASP A 20 -6.06 -7.77 2.43
CA ASP A 20 -4.73 -8.39 2.23
C ASP A 20 -3.67 -7.43 1.63
N CYS A 21 -3.98 -6.14 1.46
CA CYS A 21 -3.02 -5.18 0.89
C CYS A 21 -2.08 -4.53 1.91
N LEU A 22 -2.10 -4.89 3.19
CA LEU A 22 -1.29 -4.20 4.22
C LEU A 22 -0.71 -5.19 5.24
N VAL A 23 0.32 -5.93 4.85
CA VAL A 23 1.59 -6.13 5.59
C VAL A 23 2.55 -6.77 4.59
N LEU A 24 3.59 -6.05 4.17
CA LEU A 24 4.71 -6.67 3.46
C LEU A 24 5.67 -7.20 4.53
N THR A 25 5.88 -8.50 4.53
CA THR A 25 6.80 -9.18 5.45
C THR A 25 8.24 -8.93 5.00
N ASP A 26 9.02 -8.32 5.88
CA ASP A 26 10.43 -7.98 5.69
C ASP A 26 11.27 -9.20 5.22
N GLY A 27 11.61 -9.21 3.93
CA GLY A 27 12.51 -10.20 3.33
C GLY A 27 12.77 -9.85 1.88
N ASP A 28 13.83 -9.07 1.64
CA ASP A 28 14.35 -8.64 0.32
C ASP A 28 13.40 -7.78 -0.52
N GLU A 29 12.84 -6.74 0.09
CA GLU A 29 11.71 -6.01 -0.48
C GLU A 29 12.13 -4.81 -1.36
N VAL A 30 11.95 -4.96 -2.67
CA VAL A 30 12.00 -3.85 -3.62
C VAL A 30 10.82 -2.91 -3.33
N ILE A 31 11.13 -1.63 -3.09
CA ILE A 31 10.12 -0.58 -2.88
C ILE A 31 9.20 -0.52 -4.11
N ARG A 32 7.89 -0.47 -3.89
CA ARG A 32 6.89 -0.34 -4.96
C ARG A 32 6.03 0.90 -4.75
N ASN A 33 5.54 1.47 -5.84
CA ASN A 33 4.56 2.54 -5.80
C ASN A 33 3.14 1.99 -5.58
N GLY A 34 2.13 2.85 -5.42
CA GLY A 34 0.72 2.43 -5.21
C GLY A 34 0.16 1.57 -6.36
N HIS A 35 0.82 1.57 -7.52
CA HIS A 35 0.48 0.75 -8.69
C HIS A 35 1.22 -0.59 -8.75
N GLY A 36 2.10 -0.89 -7.79
CA GLY A 36 2.87 -2.14 -7.73
C GLY A 36 4.08 -2.20 -8.67
N ALA A 37 4.46 -1.09 -9.32
CA ALA A 37 5.68 -1.01 -10.10
C ALA A 37 6.90 -0.83 -9.18
N PRO A 38 8.05 -1.48 -9.47
CA PRO A 38 9.27 -1.33 -8.68
C PRO A 38 9.83 0.09 -8.82
N VAL A 39 10.21 0.68 -7.69
CA VAL A 39 10.80 2.00 -7.55
C VAL A 39 12.23 1.84 -7.07
N ASP A 40 13.18 2.39 -7.82
CA ASP A 40 14.61 2.31 -7.53
C ASP A 40 14.99 3.18 -6.32
N ASN A 41 14.57 4.46 -6.34
CA ASN A 41 14.92 5.43 -5.31
C ASN A 41 13.72 6.30 -4.93
N ARG A 42 13.12 6.03 -3.75
CA ARG A 42 11.93 6.75 -3.25
C ARG A 42 12.24 8.13 -2.65
N LEU A 43 13.49 8.36 -2.23
CA LEU A 43 13.90 9.62 -1.58
C LEU A 43 14.35 10.71 -2.56
N ALA A 44 14.57 10.35 -3.83
CA ALA A 44 15.00 11.27 -4.87
C ALA A 44 13.79 11.74 -5.69
N SER A 45 13.81 13.01 -6.11
CA SER A 45 12.79 13.60 -6.99
C SER A 45 13.38 13.92 -8.36
N LEU A 46 12.60 13.70 -9.42
CA LEU A 46 13.06 13.91 -10.78
C LEU A 46 13.11 15.41 -11.13
N THR A 47 14.32 15.88 -11.45
CA THR A 47 14.61 17.30 -11.71
C THR A 47 15.34 17.45 -13.04
N ILE A 48 15.12 18.56 -13.76
CA ILE A 48 15.95 18.92 -14.93
C ILE A 48 17.32 19.42 -14.44
N GLY A 49 18.26 18.51 -14.21
CA GLY A 49 19.60 18.84 -13.71
C GLY A 49 19.66 19.18 -12.21
N PRO A 50 20.85 19.44 -11.65
CA PRO A 50 21.06 19.54 -10.20
C PRO A 50 20.46 20.80 -9.53
N ARG A 51 20.06 21.80 -10.32
CA ARG A 51 19.48 23.08 -9.87
C ARG A 51 18.27 23.50 -10.73
N GLY A 52 17.65 22.57 -11.45
CA GLY A 52 16.50 22.89 -12.29
C GLY A 52 15.16 22.72 -11.57
N PRO A 53 14.05 22.97 -12.28
CA PRO A 53 12.71 22.74 -11.76
C PRO A 53 12.39 21.24 -11.65
N LEU A 54 11.50 20.92 -10.72
CA LEU A 54 10.91 19.59 -10.58
C LEU A 54 10.03 19.26 -11.79
N LEU A 55 10.09 18.00 -12.22
CA LEU A 55 9.26 17.51 -13.31
C LEU A 55 7.89 17.04 -12.79
N LEU A 56 6.82 17.56 -13.39
CA LEU A 56 5.46 17.10 -13.10
C LEU A 56 5.20 15.66 -13.59
N GLN A 57 6.06 15.13 -14.47
CA GLN A 57 5.96 13.75 -14.95
C GLN A 57 6.37 12.72 -13.87
N ASP A 58 6.96 13.15 -12.75
CA ASP A 58 7.34 12.27 -11.66
C ASP A 58 6.11 11.70 -10.95
N ILE A 59 5.62 10.56 -11.45
CA ILE A 59 4.44 9.88 -10.91
C ILE A 59 4.66 9.36 -9.49
N ASN A 60 5.90 9.01 -9.12
CA ASN A 60 6.19 8.43 -7.82
C ASN A 60 6.14 9.52 -6.75
N LEU A 61 6.72 10.70 -7.01
CA LEU A 61 6.65 11.84 -6.10
C LEU A 61 5.20 12.28 -5.83
N ILE A 62 4.38 12.36 -6.89
CA ILE A 62 3.00 12.84 -6.79
C ILE A 62 2.13 11.87 -5.99
N ASP A 63 2.29 10.56 -6.23
CA ASP A 63 1.55 9.52 -5.52
C ASP A 63 1.76 9.61 -4.01
N GLU A 64 3.02 9.80 -3.59
CA GLU A 64 3.38 9.91 -2.16
C GLU A 64 2.81 11.14 -1.47
N ILE A 65 2.91 12.30 -2.10
CA ILE A 65 2.36 13.55 -1.54
C ILE A 65 0.83 13.43 -1.48
N ALA A 66 0.21 12.92 -2.54
CA ALA A 66 -1.25 12.75 -2.60
C ALA A 66 -1.77 11.75 -1.55
N HIS A 67 -0.97 10.74 -1.22
CA HIS A 67 -1.29 9.79 -0.17
C HIS A 67 -1.17 10.43 1.22
N PHE A 68 -0.06 11.12 1.48
CA PHE A 68 0.17 11.83 2.74
C PHE A 68 -0.91 12.87 3.06
N ASP A 69 -1.31 13.67 2.07
CA ASP A 69 -2.32 14.71 2.25
C ASP A 69 -3.71 14.15 2.67
N ARG A 70 -3.99 12.88 2.38
CA ARG A 70 -5.27 12.21 2.65
C ARG A 70 -5.25 11.26 3.84
N GLU A 71 -4.15 11.21 4.59
CA GLU A 71 -4.04 10.32 5.74
C GLU A 71 -4.96 10.71 6.90
N ARG A 72 -5.27 12.01 7.03
CA ARG A 72 -6.19 12.47 8.08
C ARG A 72 -7.63 12.12 7.74
N ILE A 73 -8.17 11.17 8.50
CA ILE A 73 -9.62 10.96 8.65
C ILE A 73 -10.08 11.80 9.87
N PRO A 74 -11.24 12.50 9.78
CA PRO A 74 -11.76 13.27 10.90
C PRO A 74 -11.97 12.39 12.13
N GLU A 75 -11.57 12.91 13.29
CA GLU A 75 -11.71 12.24 14.58
C GLU A 75 -13.18 12.10 15.00
N ARG A 76 -13.47 11.12 15.87
CA ARG A 76 -14.81 10.96 16.45
C ARG A 76 -15.15 12.22 17.29
N VAL A 77 -16.35 12.78 17.10
CA VAL A 77 -16.85 14.02 17.75
C VAL A 77 -16.69 14.03 19.28
N VAL A 78 -16.74 12.87 19.92
CA VAL A 78 -16.40 12.66 21.33
C VAL A 78 -15.61 11.36 21.50
N HIS A 79 -14.80 11.27 22.56
CA HIS A 79 -13.93 10.11 22.85
C HIS A 79 -12.98 9.75 21.71
N ALA A 80 -12.45 10.75 21.00
CA ALA A 80 -11.49 10.58 19.90
C ALA A 80 -10.25 9.76 20.28
N LYS A 81 -9.87 9.78 21.57
CA LYS A 81 -8.75 9.03 22.12
C LYS A 81 -9.26 7.83 22.91
N GLY A 82 -9.04 6.62 22.39
CA GLY A 82 -9.36 5.38 23.09
C GLY A 82 -8.51 4.22 22.59
N GLY A 83 -8.04 3.38 23.51
CA GLY A 83 -7.41 2.10 23.22
C GLY A 83 -8.06 1.03 24.10
N GLY A 84 -8.30 -0.16 23.54
CA GLY A 84 -8.97 -1.22 24.29
C GLY A 84 -8.70 -2.60 23.72
N MET A 85 -8.12 -3.46 24.54
CA MET A 85 -8.17 -4.91 24.36
C MET A 85 -8.40 -5.54 25.73
N GLY A 86 -9.39 -6.42 25.83
CA GLY A 86 -9.76 -7.08 27.07
C GLY A 86 -10.50 -8.38 26.76
N TRP A 87 -10.31 -9.38 27.61
CA TRP A 87 -11.05 -10.64 27.54
C TRP A 87 -11.89 -10.75 28.81
N PHE A 88 -13.14 -11.17 28.65
CA PHE A 88 -14.06 -11.33 29.76
C PHE A 88 -14.42 -12.81 29.91
N SER A 89 -14.32 -13.34 31.13
CA SER A 89 -14.83 -14.67 31.46
C SER A 89 -15.74 -14.61 32.68
N THR A 90 -16.87 -15.32 32.58
CA THR A 90 -17.75 -15.63 33.71
C THR A 90 -17.46 -17.07 34.11
N ARG A 91 -17.20 -17.28 35.41
CA ARG A 91 -17.13 -18.61 36.02
C ARG A 91 -18.53 -19.19 36.20
#